data_AF-A0A522CQ29-F1
#
_entry.id   AF-A0A522CQ29-F1
#
_cell.length_a   1.000
_cell.length_b   1.000
_cell.length_c   1.000
_cell.angle_alpha   90.00
_cell.angle_beta   90.00
_cell.angle_gamma   90.00
#
_symmetry.space_group_name_H-M   'P 1'
#
loop_
_entity.id
_entity.type
_entity.pdbx_description
1 polymer ?
#
loop_
_entity_poly.entity_id
_entity_poly.type
_entity_poly.pdbx_seq_one_letter_code
_entity_poly.pdbx_strand_id
1 'polypeptide(L)'
;MDNEVFVKMVKLTGSDNDAEVVMGLRGLQGMLSDEGIDFPGVFKYVLAHLADIKAQYPKATAQAPKGPAPVTLSGMPQCRVPKPGCVELIPPGKLEGIVVQMQGAAADAADVISLGMKDALVAAILNKSRFKLKIFDVKNNRGDVMESILQAEYEREGMMPVKVWSNVRGEVAALATVMRQGVKTGFPELAA
;
A
#
# COMPACT_ATOMS: atom_id res chain seq x y z
N MET A 1 -32.70 17.21 0.32
CA MET A 1 -31.47 16.54 -0.13
C MET A 1 -30.98 15.66 1.02
N ASP A 2 -30.83 14.35 0.81
CA ASP A 2 -30.45 13.43 1.90
C ASP A 2 -28.93 13.45 2.13
N ASN A 3 -28.53 14.10 3.22
CA ASN A 3 -27.14 14.21 3.67
C ASN A 3 -26.47 12.83 3.82
N GLU A 4 -27.26 11.79 4.12
CA GLU A 4 -26.78 10.41 4.20
C GLU A 4 -26.28 9.85 2.86
N VAL A 5 -26.92 10.21 1.75
CA VAL A 5 -26.53 9.72 0.41
C VAL A 5 -25.20 10.35 -0.01
N PHE A 6 -25.05 11.66 0.24
CA PHE A 6 -23.79 12.37 0.00
C PHE A 6 -22.63 11.77 0.80
N VAL A 7 -22.84 11.54 2.11
CA VAL A 7 -21.82 10.93 2.98
C VAL A 7 -21.44 9.51 2.52
N LYS A 8 -22.41 8.71 2.05
CA LYS A 8 -22.14 7.37 1.51
C LYS A 8 -21.30 7.43 0.24
N MET A 9 -21.59 8.35 -0.68
CA MET A 9 -20.82 8.49 -1.91
C MET A 9 -19.39 8.99 -1.65
N VAL A 10 -19.22 9.96 -0.75
CA VAL A 10 -17.88 10.41 -0.33
C VAL A 10 -17.08 9.26 0.31
N LYS A 11 -17.71 8.39 1.10
CA LYS A 11 -17.06 7.19 1.65
C LYS A 11 -16.62 6.22 0.56
N LEU A 12 -17.45 5.99 -0.46
CA LEU A 12 -17.11 5.11 -1.59
C LEU A 12 -15.93 5.65 -2.41
N THR A 13 -15.82 6.98 -2.56
CA THR A 13 -14.66 7.59 -3.24
C THR A 13 -13.34 7.45 -2.49
N GLY A 14 -13.38 7.14 -1.19
CA GLY A 14 -12.20 6.86 -0.36
C GLY A 14 -11.96 5.38 -0.08
N SER A 15 -12.60 4.48 -0.85
CA SER A 15 -12.41 3.03 -0.73
C SER A 15 -11.11 2.57 -1.41
N ASP A 16 -10.56 1.45 -0.94
CA ASP A 16 -9.39 0.78 -1.55
C ASP A 16 -9.78 -0.11 -2.76
N ASN A 17 -11.07 -0.17 -3.10
CA ASN A 17 -11.62 -0.94 -4.22
C ASN A 17 -11.98 -0.02 -5.40
N ASP A 18 -11.30 -0.19 -6.53
CA ASP A 18 -11.49 0.62 -7.75
C ASP A 18 -12.95 0.67 -8.22
N ALA A 19 -13.71 -0.43 -8.11
CA ALA A 19 -15.11 -0.47 -8.52
C ALA A 19 -16.00 0.42 -7.62
N GLU A 20 -15.69 0.47 -6.33
CA GLU A 20 -16.38 1.33 -5.36
C GLU A 20 -16.02 2.80 -5.56
N VAL A 21 -14.75 3.08 -5.85
CA VAL A 21 -14.27 4.44 -6.16
C VAL A 21 -14.98 4.99 -7.40
N VAL A 22 -15.05 4.20 -8.48
CA VAL A 22 -15.74 4.61 -9.72
C VAL A 22 -17.24 4.81 -9.47
N MET A 23 -17.89 3.93 -8.70
CA MET A 23 -19.30 4.11 -8.33
C MET A 23 -19.53 5.36 -7.49
N GLY A 24 -18.67 5.63 -6.52
CA GLY A 24 -18.73 6.84 -5.69
C GLY A 24 -18.60 8.11 -6.53
N LEU A 25 -17.61 8.17 -7.44
CA LEU A 25 -17.38 9.31 -8.31
C LEU A 25 -18.55 9.55 -9.28
N ARG A 26 -19.06 8.48 -9.89
CA ARG A 26 -20.25 8.56 -10.77
C ARG A 26 -21.50 8.99 -10.00
N GLY A 27 -21.67 8.52 -8.77
CA GLY A 27 -22.74 8.94 -7.88
C GLY A 27 -22.66 10.44 -7.60
N LEU A 28 -21.49 10.95 -7.22
CA LEU A 28 -21.29 12.39 -6.95
C LEU A 28 -21.54 13.24 -8.20
N GLN A 29 -21.10 12.77 -9.38
CA GLN A 29 -21.37 13.43 -10.65
C GLN A 29 -22.88 13.47 -10.95
N GLY A 30 -23.59 12.37 -10.73
CA GLY A 30 -25.05 12.30 -10.87
C GLY A 30 -25.77 13.27 -9.93
N MET A 31 -25.40 13.28 -8.65
CA MET A 31 -25.97 14.19 -7.65
C MET A 31 -25.78 15.67 -8.01
N LEU A 32 -24.59 16.04 -8.49
CA LEU A 32 -24.33 17.43 -8.89
C LEU A 32 -25.09 17.80 -10.17
N SER A 33 -25.23 16.86 -11.10
CA SER A 33 -26.04 17.04 -12.29
C SER A 33 -27.53 17.22 -11.98
N ASP A 34 -28.07 16.51 -10.99
CA ASP A 34 -29.48 16.63 -10.58
C ASP A 34 -29.80 18.03 -10.03
N GLU A 35 -28.79 18.70 -9.45
CA GLU A 35 -28.87 20.08 -8.96
C GLU A 35 -28.48 21.12 -10.02
N GLY A 36 -28.20 20.69 -11.26
CA GLY A 36 -27.78 21.55 -12.36
C GLY A 36 -26.36 22.12 -12.22
N ILE A 37 -25.53 21.50 -11.40
CA ILE A 37 -24.16 21.94 -11.12
C ILE A 37 -23.16 21.11 -11.94
N ASP A 38 -22.33 21.77 -12.73
CA ASP A 38 -21.28 21.11 -13.50
C ASP A 38 -20.17 20.56 -12.60
N PHE A 39 -19.91 19.25 -12.69
CA PHE A 39 -18.94 18.55 -11.85
C PHE A 39 -17.51 19.14 -11.97
N PRO A 40 -16.94 19.35 -13.18
CA PRO A 40 -15.71 20.13 -13.35
C PRO A 40 -15.76 21.54 -12.75
N GLY A 41 -16.90 22.23 -12.88
CA GLY A 41 -17.17 23.54 -12.28
C GLY A 41 -17.02 23.54 -10.75
N VAL A 42 -17.51 22.51 -10.07
CA VAL A 42 -17.35 22.34 -8.61
C VAL A 42 -15.87 22.24 -8.23
N PHE A 43 -15.09 21.42 -8.94
CA PHE A 43 -13.66 21.29 -8.62
C PHE A 43 -12.89 22.58 -8.90
N LYS A 44 -13.24 23.32 -9.95
CA LYS A 44 -12.68 24.66 -10.20
C LYS A 44 -13.00 25.63 -9.07
N TYR A 45 -14.24 25.60 -8.57
CA TYR A 45 -14.66 26.41 -7.43
C TYR A 45 -13.90 26.03 -6.14
N VAL A 46 -13.74 24.74 -5.86
CA VAL A 46 -12.96 24.23 -4.72
C VAL A 46 -11.49 24.65 -4.82
N LEU A 47 -10.90 24.58 -6.01
CA LEU A 47 -9.51 25.03 -6.23
C LEU A 47 -9.37 26.55 -6.03
N ALA A 48 -10.34 27.34 -6.48
CA ALA A 48 -10.33 28.79 -6.33
C ALA A 48 -10.46 29.23 -4.87
N HIS A 49 -11.19 28.48 -4.05
CA HIS A 49 -11.41 28.78 -2.62
C HIS A 49 -10.56 27.91 -1.68
N LEU A 50 -9.52 27.28 -2.21
CA LEU A 50 -8.71 26.31 -1.48
C LEU A 50 -8.00 26.94 -0.26
N ALA A 51 -7.65 28.23 -0.34
CA ALA A 51 -7.08 28.98 0.78
C ALA A 51 -8.08 29.15 1.93
N ASP A 52 -9.33 29.47 1.62
CA ASP A 52 -10.41 29.62 2.60
C ASP A 52 -10.79 28.28 3.23
N ILE A 53 -10.85 27.23 2.40
CA ILE A 53 -11.06 25.85 2.87
C ILE A 53 -9.93 25.44 3.81
N LYS A 54 -8.66 25.74 3.47
CA LYS A 54 -7.51 25.49 4.36
C LYS A 54 -7.57 26.28 5.65
N ALA A 55 -8.12 27.49 5.62
CA ALA A 55 -8.26 28.34 6.80
C ALA A 55 -9.41 27.90 7.72
N GLN A 56 -10.51 27.40 7.15
CA GLN A 56 -11.66 26.88 7.90
C GLN A 56 -11.47 25.45 8.40
N TYR A 57 -10.65 24.66 7.68
CA TYR A 57 -10.25 23.31 8.06
C TYR A 57 -8.73 23.22 8.16
N PRO A 58 -8.09 23.96 9.10
CA PRO A 58 -6.65 24.00 9.25
C PRO A 58 -6.19 22.64 9.74
N LYS A 59 -5.73 21.83 8.79
CA LYS A 59 -5.56 20.38 8.92
C LYS A 59 -6.90 19.68 9.17
N ALA A 60 -7.40 18.97 8.15
CA ALA A 60 -7.56 17.54 8.42
C ALA A 60 -6.16 17.12 8.88
N THR A 61 -5.93 17.07 10.20
CA THR A 61 -4.76 16.37 10.73
C THR A 61 -4.75 15.10 9.92
N ALA A 62 -3.66 14.87 9.16
CA ALA A 62 -3.36 13.55 8.63
C ALA A 62 -3.87 12.61 9.71
N GLN A 63 -4.99 11.91 9.43
CA GLN A 63 -5.59 11.05 10.44
C GLN A 63 -4.41 10.25 10.91
N ALA A 64 -4.08 10.35 12.22
CA ALA A 64 -2.98 9.58 12.78
C ALA A 64 -3.15 8.20 12.17
N PRO A 65 -2.13 7.71 11.42
CA PRO A 65 -2.30 6.59 10.49
C PRO A 65 -3.14 5.57 11.21
N LYS A 66 -4.34 5.27 10.68
CA LYS A 66 -5.37 4.46 11.36
C LYS A 66 -4.60 3.43 12.18
N GLY A 67 -4.62 3.59 13.51
CA GLY A 67 -3.80 2.75 14.39
C GLY A 67 -4.00 1.31 13.91
N PRO A 68 -2.91 0.55 13.73
CA PRO A 68 -2.89 -0.66 12.91
C PRO A 68 -4.18 -1.43 13.12
N ALA A 69 -4.95 -1.61 12.04
CA ALA A 69 -6.25 -2.27 12.13
C ALA A 69 -6.10 -3.53 12.99
N PRO A 70 -6.99 -3.77 13.97
CA PRO A 70 -6.86 -4.92 14.84
C PRO A 70 -6.74 -6.16 13.96
N VAL A 71 -5.65 -6.91 14.16
CA VAL A 71 -5.38 -8.14 13.43
C VAL A 71 -6.50 -9.09 13.79
N THR A 72 -7.47 -9.26 12.90
CA THR A 72 -8.40 -10.37 13.00
C THR A 72 -7.59 -11.64 12.78
N LEU A 73 -7.74 -12.63 13.66
CA LEU A 73 -7.18 -13.97 13.48
C LEU A 73 -7.64 -14.51 12.11
N SER A 74 -6.82 -14.30 11.09
CA SER A 74 -7.09 -14.75 9.73
C SER A 74 -6.17 -15.92 9.41
N GLY A 75 -6.63 -16.82 8.56
CA GLY A 75 -5.80 -17.90 8.00
C GLY A 75 -4.77 -17.40 6.98
N MET A 76 -4.58 -16.09 6.84
CA MET A 76 -3.71 -15.44 5.87
C MET A 76 -2.62 -14.63 6.57
N PRO A 77 -1.44 -14.48 5.97
CA PRO A 77 -0.39 -13.62 6.52
C PRO A 77 -0.84 -12.16 6.46
N GLN A 78 -0.38 -11.37 7.42
CA GLN A 78 -0.62 -9.92 7.43
C GLN A 78 0.71 -9.18 7.55
N CYS A 79 0.79 -8.01 6.94
CA CYS A 79 1.88 -7.07 7.14
C CYS A 79 1.28 -5.75 7.61
N ARG A 80 1.86 -5.14 8.63
CA ARG A 80 1.44 -3.83 9.12
C ARG A 80 2.63 -2.96 9.50
N VAL A 81 2.40 -1.67 9.62
CA VAL A 81 3.40 -0.70 10.05
C VAL A 81 3.09 -0.31 11.50
N PRO A 82 3.67 -0.97 12.52
CA PRO A 82 3.37 -0.67 13.92
C PRO A 82 3.90 0.70 14.35
N LYS A 83 4.97 1.18 13.71
CA LYS A 83 5.58 2.49 13.92
C LYS A 83 6.32 2.92 12.64
N PRO A 84 6.53 4.24 12.43
CA PRO A 84 7.28 4.72 11.27
C PRO A 84 8.62 4.00 11.12
N GLY A 85 8.94 3.58 9.90
CA GLY A 85 10.16 2.84 9.59
C GLY A 85 10.22 1.39 10.09
N CYS A 86 9.11 0.80 10.53
CA CYS A 86 9.05 -0.61 10.91
C CYS A 86 7.91 -1.33 10.19
N VAL A 87 8.17 -2.55 9.73
CA VAL A 87 7.15 -3.44 9.16
C VAL A 87 7.09 -4.68 10.02
N GLU A 88 5.91 -5.01 10.52
CA GLU A 88 5.64 -6.24 11.23
C GLU A 88 5.06 -7.28 10.26
N LEU A 89 5.72 -8.44 10.17
CA LEU A 89 5.31 -9.58 9.36
C LEU A 89 4.62 -10.60 10.28
N ILE A 90 3.31 -10.76 10.14
CA ILE A 90 2.45 -11.55 11.02
C ILE A 90 2.07 -12.86 10.33
N PRO A 91 2.48 -14.02 10.88
CA PRO A 91 2.09 -15.31 10.35
C PRO A 91 0.59 -15.60 10.49
N PRO A 92 0.01 -16.47 9.64
CA PRO A 92 -1.37 -16.93 9.77
C PRO A 92 -1.71 -17.40 11.19
N GLY A 93 -2.87 -16.98 11.70
CA GLY A 93 -3.35 -17.37 13.03
C GLY A 93 -2.60 -16.76 14.21
N LYS A 94 -1.66 -15.82 14.00
CA LYS A 94 -1.01 -15.05 15.06
C LYS A 94 -1.52 -13.61 15.10
N LEU A 95 -1.47 -13.01 16.30
CA LEU A 95 -1.83 -11.61 16.53
C LEU A 95 -0.61 -10.67 16.45
N GLU A 96 0.58 -11.22 16.64
CA GLU A 96 1.86 -10.52 16.63
C GLU A 96 2.86 -11.31 15.79
N GLY A 97 3.81 -10.56 15.24
CA GLY A 97 4.75 -11.05 14.24
C GLY A 97 6.16 -10.53 14.45
N ILE A 98 6.97 -10.68 13.41
CA ILE A 98 8.35 -10.23 13.42
C ILE A 98 8.39 -8.79 12.96
N VAL A 99 8.91 -7.92 13.82
CA VAL A 99 9.13 -6.51 13.49
C VAL A 99 10.49 -6.36 12.80
N VAL A 100 10.45 -5.90 11.55
CA VAL A 100 11.62 -5.56 10.75
C VAL A 100 11.77 -4.04 10.76
N GLN A 101 12.93 -3.56 11.23
CA GLN A 101 13.27 -2.15 11.22
C GLN A 101 13.99 -1.78 9.93
N MET A 102 13.56 -0.70 9.29
CA MET A 102 14.10 -0.17 8.05
C MET A 102 14.78 1.17 8.30
N GLN A 103 15.62 1.59 7.36
CA GLN A 103 16.39 2.84 7.45
C GLN A 103 16.27 3.62 6.14
N GLY A 104 16.56 4.92 6.19
CA GLY A 104 16.58 5.78 5.00
C GLY A 104 15.20 5.92 4.34
N ALA A 105 15.16 6.04 3.02
CA ALA A 105 13.92 6.19 2.27
C ALA A 105 13.02 4.94 2.35
N ALA A 106 13.57 3.77 2.70
CA ALA A 106 12.76 2.59 2.99
C ALA A 106 11.91 2.78 4.26
N ALA A 107 12.42 3.55 5.24
CA ALA A 107 11.66 3.85 6.45
C ALA A 107 10.46 4.76 6.15
N ASP A 108 10.64 5.72 5.24
CA ASP A 108 9.59 6.63 4.78
C ASP A 108 8.54 5.91 3.91
N ALA A 109 8.96 4.85 3.19
CA ALA A 109 8.11 4.03 2.33
C ALA A 109 7.54 2.78 3.02
N ALA A 110 7.48 2.76 4.35
CA ALA A 110 7.12 1.55 5.11
C ALA A 110 5.74 0.98 4.75
N ASP A 111 4.76 1.84 4.47
CA ASP A 111 3.41 1.42 4.09
C ASP A 111 3.41 0.68 2.75
N VAL A 112 4.12 1.21 1.75
CA VAL A 112 4.25 0.61 0.42
C VAL A 112 4.95 -0.74 0.49
N ILE A 113 6.04 -0.81 1.26
CA ILE A 113 6.80 -2.05 1.47
C ILE A 113 5.91 -3.08 2.18
N SER A 114 5.14 -2.67 3.18
CA SER A 114 4.24 -3.58 3.90
C SER A 114 3.19 -4.21 2.99
N LEU A 115 2.62 -3.43 2.06
CA LEU A 115 1.63 -3.90 1.10
C LEU A 115 2.26 -4.88 0.10
N GLY A 116 3.37 -4.52 -0.52
CA GLY A 116 4.08 -5.40 -1.47
C GLY A 116 4.54 -6.71 -0.82
N MET A 117 4.94 -6.68 0.44
CA MET A 117 5.27 -7.88 1.21
C MET A 117 4.05 -8.73 1.55
N LYS A 118 2.94 -8.11 1.92
CA LYS A 118 1.69 -8.82 2.17
C LYS A 118 1.27 -9.58 0.91
N ASP A 119 1.27 -8.93 -0.24
CA ASP A 119 0.92 -9.56 -1.51
C ASP A 119 1.86 -10.72 -1.85
N ALA A 120 3.16 -10.54 -1.63
CA ALA A 120 4.14 -11.60 -1.83
C ALA A 120 3.89 -12.84 -0.93
N LEU A 121 3.64 -12.61 0.35
CA LEU A 121 3.38 -13.67 1.32
C LEU A 121 2.04 -14.38 1.07
N VAL A 122 0.98 -13.62 0.75
CA VAL A 122 -0.33 -14.16 0.41
C VAL A 122 -0.24 -15.01 -0.86
N ALA A 123 0.44 -14.52 -1.90
CA ALA A 123 0.64 -15.27 -3.13
C ALA A 123 1.42 -16.57 -2.89
N ALA A 124 2.47 -16.55 -2.08
CA ALA A 124 3.24 -17.74 -1.69
C ALA A 124 2.36 -18.77 -0.97
N ILE A 125 1.57 -18.35 0.03
CA ILE A 125 0.71 -19.24 0.83
C ILE A 125 -0.42 -19.83 -0.01
N LEU A 126 -1.12 -19.01 -0.80
CA LEU A 126 -2.20 -19.48 -1.67
C LEU A 126 -1.72 -20.51 -2.69
N ASN A 127 -0.54 -20.29 -3.24
CA ASN A 127 0.05 -21.17 -4.25
C ASN A 127 0.88 -22.31 -3.67
N LYS A 128 0.97 -22.41 -2.33
CA LYS A 128 1.81 -23.37 -1.60
C LYS A 128 3.24 -23.42 -2.17
N SER A 129 3.80 -22.24 -2.46
CA SER A 129 5.09 -22.08 -3.11
C SER A 129 6.05 -21.32 -2.21
N ARG A 130 7.34 -21.69 -2.27
CA ARG A 130 8.41 -20.90 -1.68
C ARG A 130 8.78 -19.75 -2.59
N PHE A 131 9.33 -18.71 -2.01
CA PHE A 131 9.79 -17.55 -2.76
C PHE A 131 11.12 -17.02 -2.22
N LYS A 132 11.81 -16.29 -3.10
CA LYS A 132 13.04 -15.56 -2.81
C LYS A 132 12.86 -14.09 -3.16
N LEU A 133 13.30 -13.22 -2.27
CA LEU A 133 13.38 -11.79 -2.55
C LEU A 133 14.64 -11.51 -3.36
N LYS A 134 14.50 -11.03 -4.59
CA LYS A 134 15.60 -10.66 -5.49
C LYS A 134 15.61 -9.18 -5.79
N ILE A 135 16.81 -8.67 -6.08
CA ILE A 135 17.03 -7.30 -6.51
C ILE A 135 17.22 -7.33 -8.02
N PHE A 136 16.51 -6.44 -8.71
CA PHE A 136 16.59 -6.25 -10.15
C PHE A 136 16.97 -4.81 -10.44
N ASP A 137 18.04 -4.62 -11.19
CA ASP A 137 18.43 -3.30 -11.67
C ASP A 137 17.81 -3.05 -13.04
N VAL A 138 16.94 -2.04 -13.10
CA VAL A 138 16.41 -1.48 -14.35
C VAL A 138 17.45 -0.54 -14.91
N LYS A 139 17.95 -0.86 -16.10
CA LYS A 139 18.98 -0.09 -16.80
C LYS A 139 18.38 0.73 -17.92
N ASN A 140 18.95 1.91 -18.17
CA ASN A 140 18.64 2.69 -19.36
C ASN A 140 19.26 2.06 -20.62
N ASN A 141 18.95 2.63 -21.80
CA ASN A 141 19.52 2.20 -23.09
C ASN A 141 21.05 2.34 -23.17
N ARG A 142 21.70 2.98 -22.19
CA ARG A 142 23.16 3.16 -22.09
C ARG A 142 23.81 2.19 -21.10
N GLY A 143 23.01 1.36 -20.41
CA GLY A 143 23.48 0.40 -19.42
C GLY A 143 23.60 0.92 -17.99
N ASP A 144 23.26 2.20 -17.73
CA ASP A 144 23.29 2.77 -16.37
C ASP A 144 22.05 2.32 -15.59
N VAL A 145 22.23 1.99 -14.31
CA VAL A 145 21.13 1.62 -13.41
C VAL A 145 20.30 2.86 -13.10
N MET A 146 19.05 2.86 -13.56
CA MET A 146 18.07 3.90 -13.28
C MET A 146 17.27 3.64 -12.01
N GLU A 147 16.96 2.38 -11.74
CA GLU A 147 16.11 2.00 -10.61
C GLU A 147 16.46 0.58 -10.18
N SER A 148 16.63 0.36 -8.89
CA SER A 148 16.70 -1.00 -8.33
C SER A 148 15.33 -1.38 -7.79
N ILE A 149 14.91 -2.62 -8.01
CA ILE A 149 13.60 -3.13 -7.60
C ILE A 149 13.80 -4.38 -6.74
N LEU A 150 13.19 -4.40 -5.56
CA LEU A 150 13.01 -5.61 -4.77
C LEU A 150 11.74 -6.32 -5.22
N GLN A 151 11.86 -7.58 -5.66
CA GLN A 151 10.74 -8.40 -6.11
C GLN A 151 10.79 -9.79 -5.47
N ALA A 152 9.63 -10.36 -5.19
CA ALA A 152 9.48 -11.75 -4.79
C ALA A 152 9.35 -12.64 -6.03
N GLU A 153 10.30 -13.56 -6.23
CA GLU A 153 10.21 -14.63 -7.23
C GLU A 153 9.85 -15.95 -6.57
N TYR A 154 8.91 -16.68 -7.15
CA TYR A 154 8.42 -17.96 -6.64
C TYR A 154 9.15 -19.12 -7.30
N GLU A 155 9.28 -20.24 -6.59
CA GLU A 155 9.88 -21.48 -7.15
C GLU A 155 8.93 -22.20 -8.13
N ARG A 156 7.68 -21.74 -8.25
CA ARG A 156 6.69 -22.31 -9.14
C ARG A 156 6.71 -21.64 -10.51
N GLU A 157 6.80 -22.46 -11.56
CA GLU A 157 6.77 -22.02 -12.94
C GLU A 157 5.44 -21.31 -13.29
N GLY A 158 5.53 -20.23 -14.07
CA GLY A 158 4.37 -19.44 -14.51
C GLY A 158 3.81 -18.44 -13.49
N MET A 159 4.37 -18.37 -12.27
CA MET A 159 3.99 -17.32 -11.32
C MET A 159 4.68 -16.00 -11.64
N MET A 160 3.88 -14.92 -11.73
CA MET A 160 4.42 -13.58 -11.90
C MET A 160 5.11 -13.11 -10.63
N PRO A 161 6.30 -12.48 -10.72
CA PRO A 161 6.96 -11.93 -9.56
C PRO A 161 6.18 -10.75 -9.00
N VAL A 162 6.19 -10.60 -7.67
CA VAL A 162 5.52 -9.48 -6.99
C VAL A 162 6.54 -8.41 -6.67
N LYS A 163 6.30 -7.18 -7.12
CA LYS A 163 7.13 -6.01 -6.78
C LYS A 163 6.85 -5.60 -5.33
N VAL A 164 7.89 -5.62 -4.51
CA VAL A 164 7.82 -5.19 -3.10
C VAL A 164 8.12 -3.70 -2.98
N TRP A 165 9.20 -3.24 -3.59
CA TRP A 165 9.60 -1.84 -3.55
C TRP A 165 10.62 -1.52 -4.64
N SER A 166 10.80 -0.24 -4.96
CA SER A 166 11.87 0.21 -5.84
C SER A 166 12.41 1.57 -5.43
N ASN A 167 13.69 1.79 -5.71
CA ASN A 167 14.38 3.04 -5.42
C ASN A 167 15.64 3.19 -6.30
N VAL A 168 16.03 4.43 -6.56
CA VAL A 168 17.23 4.83 -7.32
C VAL A 168 18.50 4.87 -6.44
N ARG A 169 18.36 4.93 -5.11
CA ARG A 169 19.47 5.22 -4.17
C ARG A 169 20.26 4.02 -3.65
N GLY A 170 20.14 2.82 -4.23
CA GLY A 170 20.85 1.61 -3.76
C GLY A 170 20.40 1.06 -2.39
N GLU A 171 19.47 1.74 -1.71
CA GLU A 171 18.89 1.33 -0.41
C GLU A 171 18.07 0.02 -0.49
N VAL A 172 17.72 -0.40 -1.70
CA VAL A 172 17.02 -1.65 -1.99
C VAL A 172 17.82 -2.86 -1.51
N ALA A 173 19.15 -2.80 -1.53
CA ALA A 173 20.02 -3.88 -1.02
C ALA A 173 19.98 -4.00 0.51
N ALA A 174 19.95 -2.86 1.20
CA ALA A 174 19.81 -2.83 2.66
C ALA A 174 18.43 -3.37 3.06
N LEU A 175 17.37 -2.93 2.37
CA LEU A 175 16.02 -3.47 2.59
C LEU A 175 15.96 -4.98 2.32
N ALA A 176 16.52 -5.46 1.21
CA ALA A 176 16.51 -6.88 0.88
C ALA A 176 17.15 -7.73 1.98
N THR A 177 18.24 -7.25 2.58
CA THR A 177 18.94 -7.95 3.66
C THR A 177 18.05 -8.13 4.89
N VAL A 178 17.46 -7.03 5.39
CA VAL A 178 16.62 -7.08 6.60
C VAL A 178 15.32 -7.83 6.36
N MET A 179 14.71 -7.69 5.18
CA MET A 179 13.45 -8.34 4.85
C MET A 179 13.61 -9.85 4.62
N ARG A 180 14.69 -10.29 3.97
CA ARG A 180 14.99 -11.73 3.84
C ARG A 180 15.15 -12.38 5.21
N GLN A 181 15.83 -11.71 6.13
CA GLN A 181 15.99 -12.22 7.50
C GLN A 181 14.64 -12.29 8.24
N GLY A 182 13.81 -11.26 8.09
CA GLY A 182 12.45 -11.24 8.63
C GLY A 182 11.58 -12.39 8.10
N VAL A 183 11.57 -12.61 6.77
CA VAL A 183 10.84 -13.72 6.14
C VAL A 183 11.38 -15.08 6.61
N LYS A 184 12.70 -15.28 6.63
CA LYS A 184 13.30 -16.56 7.06
C LYS A 184 12.95 -16.92 8.50
N THR A 185 12.81 -15.92 9.36
CA THR A 185 12.50 -16.12 10.78
C THR A 185 10.99 -16.27 11.00
N GLY A 186 10.16 -15.54 10.24
CA GLY A 186 8.71 -15.49 10.43
C GLY A 186 7.94 -16.56 9.65
N PHE A 187 8.49 -16.97 8.51
CA PHE A 187 7.92 -17.88 7.52
C PHE A 187 8.99 -18.84 6.98
N PRO A 188 9.66 -19.63 7.85
CA PRO A 188 10.75 -20.51 7.42
C PRO A 188 10.33 -21.51 6.33
N GLU A 189 9.06 -21.89 6.28
CA GLU A 189 8.48 -22.79 5.28
C GLU A 189 8.32 -22.17 3.89
N LEU A 190 8.24 -20.84 3.79
CA LEU A 190 8.08 -20.09 2.53
C LEU A 190 9.41 -19.56 2.00
N ALA A 191 10.46 -19.57 2.81
CA ALA A 191 11.78 -19.13 2.41
C ALA A 191 12.45 -20.20 1.51
N ALA A 192 12.81 -19.80 0.28
CA ALA A 192 13.62 -20.59 -0.64
C ALA A 192 15.13 -20.43 -0.36
#